data_AF-A0AAQ3TNX0-F1
#
_entry.id   AF-A0AAQ3TNX0-F1
#
_cell.length_a   1.000
_cell.length_b   1.000
_cell.length_c   1.000
_cell.angle_alpha   90.00
_cell.angle_beta   90.00
_cell.angle_gamma   90.00
#
_symmetry.space_group_name_H-M   'P 1'
#
loop_
_entity.id
_entity.type
_entity.pdbx_description
1 polymer ?
#
loop_
_entity_poly.entity_id
_entity_poly.type
_entity_poly.pdbx_seq_one_letter_code
_entity_poly.pdbx_strand_id
1 'polypeptide(L)'
;MPIIHRLKRLFLSMKIAKIADAWKALDEFDPEFARDPRSVRLGLASDGFTPFSTSASPYSCWPVFIMPYNLPPEMVLKDEFIFLVLVIPGPEHPGKNLNVFLHPRTQIIVDRVKAYDSCTKKQFNLRAAYFWLVHDLLAYGNFAGWSVNVHLQCPICMDDLDAYRLKHGGKFTFFDCT
;
A
#
# COMPACT_ATOMS: atom_id res chain seq x y z
N MET A 1 6.95 -17.62 0.27
CA MET A 1 6.69 -16.55 -0.72
C MET A 1 7.59 -15.35 -0.41
N PRO A 2 8.62 -15.06 -1.22
CA PRO A 2 9.57 -13.98 -0.94
C PRO A 2 8.93 -12.57 -0.87
N ILE A 3 7.77 -12.37 -1.50
CA ILE A 3 7.07 -11.08 -1.52
C ILE A 3 6.44 -10.71 -0.17
N ILE A 4 5.82 -11.65 0.54
CA ILE A 4 5.21 -11.40 1.84
C ILE A 4 6.27 -10.88 2.84
N HIS A 5 7.47 -11.47 2.82
CA HIS A 5 8.58 -11.01 3.65
C HIS A 5 9.02 -9.57 3.31
N ARG A 6 9.03 -9.19 2.03
CA ARG A 6 9.33 -7.80 1.62
C ARG A 6 8.24 -6.83 2.08
N LEU A 7 6.97 -7.20 1.95
CA LEU A 7 5.85 -6.38 2.42
C LEU A 7 5.88 -6.17 3.93
N LYS A 8 6.16 -7.23 4.71
CA LYS A 8 6.35 -7.10 6.16
C LYS A 8 7.47 -6.14 6.51
N ARG A 9 8.58 -6.17 5.76
CA ARG A 9 9.69 -5.22 5.94
C ARG A 9 9.27 -3.78 5.64
N LEU A 10 8.54 -3.55 4.55
CA LEU A 10 8.02 -2.23 4.20
C LEU A 10 7.08 -1.70 5.30
N PHE A 11 6.22 -2.55 5.84
CA PHE A 11 5.35 -2.19 6.95
C PHE A 11 6.14 -1.81 8.20
N LEU A 12 7.14 -2.60 8.58
CA LEU A 12 7.99 -2.32 9.75
C LEU A 12 8.83 -1.05 9.58
N SER A 13 9.18 -0.69 8.35
CA SER A 13 9.90 0.57 8.06
C SER A 13 9.02 1.82 8.16
N MET A 14 7.70 1.65 8.28
CA MET A 14 6.76 2.75 8.36
C MET A 14 6.70 3.30 9.78
N LYS A 15 6.95 4.61 9.93
CA LYS A 15 6.93 5.28 11.23
C LYS A 15 5.52 5.26 11.81
N ILE A 16 5.37 4.76 13.06
CA ILE A 16 4.11 4.68 13.82
C ILE A 16 3.35 6.03 13.82
N ALA A 17 4.07 7.16 13.86
CA ALA A 17 3.49 8.50 13.81
C ALA A 17 2.65 8.76 12.55
N LYS A 18 3.12 8.35 11.37
CA LYS A 18 2.39 8.52 10.11
C LYS A 18 1.09 7.71 10.07
N ILE A 19 1.08 6.59 10.80
CA ILE A 19 -0.10 5.74 10.97
C ILE A 19 -1.14 6.52 11.77
N ALA A 20 -0.75 7.04 12.93
CA ALA A 20 -1.66 7.77 13.82
C ALA A 20 -2.30 8.99 13.14
N ASP A 21 -1.55 9.74 12.33
CA ASP A 21 -2.09 10.90 11.62
C ASP A 21 -3.10 10.51 10.54
N ALA A 22 -2.84 9.43 9.80
CA ALA A 22 -3.80 8.90 8.82
C ALA A 22 -5.08 8.37 9.51
N TRP A 23 -4.97 7.79 10.70
CA TRP A 23 -6.12 7.35 11.50
C TRP A 23 -7.01 8.54 11.87
N LYS A 24 -6.41 9.62 12.37
CA LYS A 24 -7.14 10.86 12.69
C LYS A 24 -7.80 11.46 11.46
N ALA A 25 -7.08 11.52 10.33
CA ALA A 25 -7.62 12.08 9.09
C ALA A 25 -8.85 11.30 8.59
N LEU A 26 -8.85 9.96 8.70
CA LEU A 26 -10.02 9.16 8.34
C LEU A 26 -11.18 9.38 9.33
N ASP A 27 -10.89 9.47 10.61
CA ASP A 27 -11.91 9.69 11.65
C ASP A 27 -12.54 11.09 11.55
N GLU A 28 -11.77 12.10 11.13
CA GLU A 28 -12.25 13.45 10.82
C GLU A 28 -13.05 13.49 9.52
N PHE A 29 -12.66 12.71 8.52
CA PHE A 29 -13.36 12.61 7.24
C PHE A 29 -14.74 11.96 7.38
N ASP A 30 -14.87 10.92 8.20
CA ASP A 30 -16.15 10.25 8.46
C ASP A 30 -16.32 9.89 9.96
N PRO A 31 -16.89 10.81 10.75
CA PRO A 31 -17.14 10.57 12.17
C PRO A 31 -18.13 9.42 12.43
N GLU A 32 -19.06 9.13 11.51
CA GLU A 32 -19.96 7.99 11.65
C GLU A 32 -19.21 6.66 11.53
N PHE A 33 -18.20 6.60 10.68
CA PHE A 33 -17.32 5.43 10.52
C PHE A 33 -16.52 5.21 11.80
N ALA A 34 -15.91 6.27 12.33
CA ALA A 34 -15.11 6.21 13.55
C ALA A 34 -15.93 5.79 14.79
N ARG A 35 -17.22 6.18 14.82
CA ARG A 35 -18.12 5.88 15.94
C ARG A 35 -18.46 4.40 16.12
N ASP A 36 -18.45 3.61 15.04
CA ASP A 36 -18.67 2.16 15.14
C ASP A 36 -17.32 1.42 15.16
N PRO A 37 -16.90 0.85 16.30
CA PRO A 37 -15.61 0.14 16.40
C PRO A 37 -15.55 -1.13 15.55
N ARG A 38 -16.70 -1.62 15.06
CA ARG A 38 -16.79 -2.78 14.15
C ARG A 38 -16.51 -2.39 12.70
N SER A 39 -16.39 -1.10 12.39
CA SER A 39 -15.95 -0.62 11.08
C SER A 39 -14.48 -0.96 10.86
N VAL A 40 -14.18 -1.58 9.71
CA VAL A 40 -12.85 -2.15 9.43
C VAL A 40 -12.00 -1.17 8.63
N ARG A 41 -10.77 -0.92 9.07
CA ARG A 41 -9.76 -0.16 8.33
C ARG A 41 -8.88 -1.14 7.57
N LEU A 42 -8.86 -1.03 6.25
CA LEU A 42 -8.15 -1.93 5.35
C LEU A 42 -6.97 -1.19 4.72
N GLY A 43 -5.76 -1.66 4.98
CA GLY A 43 -4.61 -1.18 4.24
C GLY A 43 -4.23 -2.16 3.15
N LEU A 44 -3.81 -1.60 2.02
CA LEU A 44 -3.34 -2.37 0.91
C LEU A 44 -1.80 -2.37 0.89
N ALA A 45 -1.23 -3.41 0.32
CA ALA A 45 0.20 -3.49 0.08
C ALA A 45 0.44 -4.08 -1.31
N SER A 46 1.35 -3.49 -2.09
CA SER A 46 1.71 -4.03 -3.40
C SER A 46 3.20 -3.84 -3.66
N ASP A 47 3.80 -4.86 -4.26
CA ASP A 47 5.20 -4.93 -4.66
C ASP A 47 5.31 -5.65 -6.01
N GLY A 48 6.31 -5.30 -6.80
CA GLY A 48 6.59 -5.94 -8.08
C GLY A 48 7.29 -7.28 -7.87
N PHE A 49 6.77 -8.34 -8.46
CA PHE A 49 7.36 -9.68 -8.43
C PHE A 49 7.56 -10.25 -9.82
N THR A 50 8.73 -10.84 -10.07
CA THR A 50 9.02 -11.54 -11.33
C THR A 50 8.96 -13.04 -11.09
N PRO A 51 7.88 -13.75 -11.53
CA PRO A 51 7.68 -15.17 -11.24
C PRO A 51 8.59 -16.11 -12.04
N PHE A 52 9.16 -15.67 -13.16
CA PHE A 52 10.05 -16.48 -14.01
C PHE A 52 11.50 -16.03 -13.88
N SER A 53 12.45 -16.97 -13.89
CA SER A 53 13.88 -16.69 -13.72
C SER A 53 14.47 -15.87 -14.87
N THR A 54 15.67 -15.33 -14.63
CA THR A 54 16.49 -14.39 -15.43
C THR A 54 16.69 -14.73 -16.92
N SER A 55 16.27 -15.91 -17.38
CA SER A 55 16.40 -16.40 -18.76
C SER A 55 15.08 -16.39 -19.56
N ALA A 56 13.95 -16.06 -18.92
CA ALA A 56 12.66 -15.88 -19.58
C ALA A 56 12.36 -14.39 -19.83
N SER A 57 11.47 -14.11 -20.80
CA SER A 57 11.00 -12.75 -21.12
C SER A 57 10.59 -11.98 -19.85
N PRO A 58 10.93 -10.67 -19.73
CA PRO A 58 10.67 -9.91 -18.52
C PRO A 58 9.16 -9.82 -18.25
N TYR A 59 8.69 -10.62 -17.30
CA TYR A 59 7.30 -10.67 -16.87
C TYR A 59 7.21 -10.19 -15.43
N SER A 60 6.68 -8.99 -15.21
CA SER A 60 6.41 -8.47 -13.86
C SER A 60 4.96 -8.70 -13.49
N CYS A 61 4.74 -9.33 -12.35
CA CYS A 61 3.43 -9.53 -11.72
C CYS A 61 3.32 -8.62 -10.49
N TRP A 62 2.20 -7.93 -10.34
CA TRP A 62 1.95 -7.01 -9.24
C TRP A 62 0.79 -7.53 -8.39
N PRO A 63 1.06 -8.36 -7.37
CA PRO A 63 0.04 -8.72 -6.39
C PRO A 63 -0.31 -7.52 -5.51
N VAL A 64 -1.59 -7.39 -5.19
CA VAL A 64 -2.13 -6.46 -4.22
C VAL A 64 -2.70 -7.28 -3.07
N PHE A 65 -2.17 -7.03 -1.88
CA PHE A 65 -2.58 -7.64 -0.63
C PHE A 65 -3.41 -6.66 0.18
N ILE A 66 -4.34 -7.18 0.98
CA ILE A 66 -5.15 -6.42 1.93
C ILE A 66 -4.94 -6.95 3.34
N MET A 67 -4.91 -6.04 4.31
CA MET A 67 -4.66 -6.33 5.72
C MET A 67 -5.64 -5.53 6.60
N PRO A 68 -6.33 -6.16 7.56
CA PRO A 68 -7.22 -5.46 8.48
C PRO A 68 -6.43 -4.83 9.64
N TYR A 69 -6.47 -3.50 9.75
CA TYR A 69 -5.70 -2.73 10.75
C TYR A 69 -6.38 -2.61 12.11
N ASN A 70 -7.57 -3.18 12.28
CA ASN A 70 -8.25 -3.26 13.58
C ASN A 70 -7.59 -4.30 14.51
N LEU A 71 -6.70 -5.15 13.98
CA LEU A 71 -5.94 -6.12 14.76
C LEU A 71 -4.70 -5.46 15.39
N PRO A 72 -4.21 -6.00 16.53
CA PRO A 72 -2.95 -5.53 17.09
C PRO A 72 -1.81 -5.70 16.07
N PRO A 73 -0.79 -4.82 16.06
CA PRO A 73 0.28 -4.81 15.06
C PRO A 73 0.99 -6.16 14.86
N GLU A 74 1.12 -6.92 15.95
CA GLU A 74 1.73 -8.26 15.95
C GLU A 74 0.91 -9.31 15.17
N MET A 75 -0.40 -9.09 15.05
CA MET A 75 -1.30 -9.97 14.31
C MET A 75 -1.47 -9.55 12.86
N VAL A 76 -1.52 -8.24 12.58
CA VAL A 76 -1.70 -7.70 11.21
C VAL A 76 -0.68 -8.29 10.21
N LEU A 77 0.54 -8.56 10.68
CA LEU A 77 1.64 -9.09 9.86
C LEU A 77 1.73 -10.62 9.86
N LYS A 78 0.79 -11.36 10.45
CA LYS A 78 0.76 -12.82 10.30
C LYS A 78 0.18 -13.17 8.94
N ASP A 79 0.70 -14.24 8.33
CA ASP A 79 0.30 -14.65 6.97
C ASP A 79 -1.21 -14.94 6.87
N GLU A 80 -1.83 -15.34 7.98
CA GLU A 80 -3.28 -15.60 8.11
C GLU A 80 -4.17 -14.36 7.92
N PHE A 81 -3.61 -13.16 8.13
CA PHE A 81 -4.34 -11.88 8.01
C PHE A 81 -3.90 -11.05 6.80
N ILE A 82 -3.07 -11.62 5.92
CA ILE A 82 -2.63 -11.02 4.67
C ILE A 82 -3.36 -11.73 3.53
N PHE A 83 -4.36 -11.07 2.93
CA PHE A 83 -5.14 -11.66 1.85
C PHE A 83 -4.72 -11.09 0.50
N LEU A 84 -4.49 -11.97 -0.48
CA LEU A 84 -4.27 -11.57 -1.86
C LEU A 84 -5.63 -11.24 -2.50
N VAL A 85 -5.84 -9.98 -2.92
CA VAL A 85 -7.13 -9.52 -3.47
C VAL A 85 -7.11 -9.27 -4.96
N LEU A 86 -5.94 -8.94 -5.51
CA LEU A 86 -5.79 -8.66 -6.94
C LEU A 86 -4.39 -9.06 -7.38
N VAL A 87 -4.30 -9.61 -8.58
CA VAL A 87 -3.03 -9.89 -9.26
C VAL A 87 -3.08 -9.19 -10.60
N ILE A 88 -2.15 -8.25 -10.82
CA ILE A 88 -2.03 -7.56 -12.11
C ILE A 88 -0.92 -8.26 -12.90
N PRO A 89 -1.27 -9.03 -13.94
CA PRO A 89 -0.28 -9.73 -14.76
C PRO A 89 0.54 -8.76 -15.62
N GLY A 90 1.81 -9.10 -15.85
CA GLY A 90 2.61 -8.52 -16.94
C GLY A 90 2.28 -9.19 -18.28
N PRO A 91 2.89 -8.80 -19.41
CA PRO A 91 3.95 -7.79 -19.56
C PRO A 91 3.42 -6.35 -19.74
N GLU A 92 2.16 -6.18 -20.15
CA GLU A 92 1.45 -4.90 -20.28
C GLU A 92 0.93 -4.40 -18.93
N HIS A 93 1.81 -4.36 -17.92
CA HIS A 93 1.45 -3.75 -16.66
C HIS A 93 1.12 -2.26 -16.90
N PRO A 94 0.14 -1.69 -16.19
CA PRO A 94 -0.30 -0.33 -16.43
C PRO A 94 0.76 0.75 -16.15
N GLY A 95 1.90 0.38 -15.58
CA GLY A 95 2.99 1.29 -15.24
C GLY A 95 2.46 2.45 -14.40
N LYS A 96 2.57 3.67 -14.94
CA LYS A 96 2.08 4.92 -14.34
C LYS A 96 0.56 5.00 -14.19
N ASN A 97 -0.19 4.13 -14.88
CA ASN A 97 -1.65 4.05 -14.82
C ASN A 97 -2.12 3.02 -13.78
N LEU A 98 -1.24 2.51 -12.91
CA LEU A 98 -1.63 1.57 -11.86
C LEU A 98 -2.68 2.19 -10.91
N ASN A 99 -2.56 3.48 -10.65
CA ASN A 99 -3.60 4.27 -9.97
C ASN A 99 -4.93 4.33 -10.70
N VAL A 100 -5.05 3.93 -11.97
CA VAL A 100 -6.35 3.84 -12.67
C VAL A 100 -7.07 2.55 -12.29
N PHE A 101 -6.32 1.46 -12.09
CA PHE A 101 -6.85 0.19 -11.59
C PHE A 101 -7.18 0.24 -10.11
N LEU A 102 -6.36 0.97 -9.37
CA LEU A 102 -6.58 1.25 -7.96
C LEU A 102 -7.32 2.56 -7.73
N HIS A 103 -7.81 3.22 -8.78
CA HIS A 103 -8.41 4.57 -8.69
C HIS A 103 -9.57 4.50 -7.73
N PRO A 104 -9.44 5.06 -6.52
CA PRO A 104 -10.47 4.97 -5.51
C PRO A 104 -11.47 6.08 -5.78
N ARG A 105 -12.07 6.08 -6.98
CA ARG A 105 -12.72 7.28 -7.51
C ARG A 105 -13.96 7.71 -6.72
N THR A 106 -14.53 6.85 -5.87
CA THR A 106 -15.72 7.22 -5.09
C THR A 106 -15.97 6.42 -3.82
N GLN A 107 -15.21 5.37 -3.52
CA GLN A 107 -15.48 4.49 -2.37
C GLN A 107 -14.20 4.27 -1.55
N ILE A 108 -13.72 5.35 -0.91
CA ILE A 108 -12.81 5.21 0.25
C ILE A 108 -13.46 4.28 1.28
N ILE A 109 -14.79 4.23 1.32
CA ILE A 109 -15.57 3.35 2.17
C ILE A 109 -16.38 2.41 1.28
N VAL A 110 -16.15 1.10 1.42
CA VAL A 110 -17.03 0.06 0.89
C VAL A 110 -18.31 0.09 1.71
N ASP A 111 -19.43 0.28 1.01
CA ASP A 111 -20.73 0.55 1.60
C ASP A 111 -21.28 -0.60 2.48
N ARG A 112 -22.22 -0.20 3.34
CA ARG A 112 -22.87 -0.92 4.45
C ARG A 112 -23.30 -2.35 4.10
N VAL A 113 -22.44 -3.34 4.34
CA VAL A 113 -22.80 -4.76 4.26
C VAL A 113 -23.47 -5.18 5.56
N LYS A 114 -24.65 -5.83 5.49
CA LYS A 114 -25.27 -6.39 6.71
C LYS A 114 -24.41 -7.53 7.24
N ALA A 115 -23.87 -7.34 8.44
CA ALA A 115 -23.09 -8.34 9.15
C ALA A 115 -23.78 -8.71 10.47
N TYR A 116 -23.46 -9.90 10.96
CA TYR A 116 -23.97 -10.40 12.24
C TYR A 116 -22.84 -10.40 13.27
N ASP A 117 -23.05 -9.70 14.38
CA ASP A 117 -22.14 -9.70 15.51
C ASP A 117 -22.49 -10.88 16.42
N SER A 118 -21.59 -11.86 16.49
CA SER A 118 -21.78 -13.08 17.28
C SER A 118 -21.76 -12.82 18.79
N CYS A 119 -21.08 -11.77 19.24
CA CYS A 119 -20.97 -11.39 20.65
C CYS A 119 -22.26 -10.71 21.12
N THR A 120 -22.73 -9.71 20.38
CA THR A 120 -23.94 -8.97 20.76
C THR A 120 -25.24 -9.61 20.24
N LYS A 121 -25.12 -10.62 19.37
CA LYS A 121 -26.21 -11.33 18.68
C LYS A 121 -27.11 -10.41 17.86
N LYS A 122 -26.58 -9.27 17.39
CA LYS A 122 -27.32 -8.25 16.63
C LYS A 122 -26.77 -8.12 15.23
N GLN A 123 -27.67 -7.77 14.31
CA GLN A 123 -27.26 -7.33 12.98
C GLN A 123 -26.75 -5.90 13.05
N PHE A 124 -25.71 -5.61 12.29
CA PHE A 124 -25.17 -4.27 12.12
C PHE A 124 -24.74 -4.06 10.66
N ASN A 125 -24.49 -2.80 10.33
CA ASN A 125 -24.00 -2.43 9.02
C ASN A 125 -22.48 -2.33 9.10
N LEU A 126 -21.79 -3.34 8.58
CA LEU A 126 -20.35 -3.36 8.43
C LEU A 126 -19.93 -2.33 7.38
N ARG A 127 -19.00 -1.46 7.77
CA ARG A 127 -18.36 -0.51 6.87
C ARG A 127 -16.88 -0.87 6.82
N ALA A 128 -16.28 -0.78 5.64
CA ALA A 128 -14.84 -0.97 5.50
C ALA A 128 -14.24 0.22 4.78
N ALA A 129 -13.21 0.83 5.35
CA ALA A 129 -12.52 1.96 4.73
C ALA A 129 -11.15 1.54 4.23
N TYR A 130 -10.83 1.96 3.02
CA TYR A 130 -9.48 1.97 2.51
C TYR A 130 -8.66 3.01 3.27
N PHE A 131 -7.62 2.53 3.93
CA PHE A 131 -6.83 3.30 4.88
C PHE A 131 -5.59 3.91 4.21
N TRP A 132 -4.84 3.11 3.46
CA TRP A 132 -3.62 3.52 2.74
C TRP A 132 -3.04 2.41 1.87
N LEU A 133 -1.93 2.72 1.18
CA LEU A 133 -1.16 1.80 0.36
C LEU A 133 0.29 1.72 0.82
N VAL A 134 0.79 0.52 1.07
CA VAL A 134 2.19 0.26 1.37
C VAL A 134 2.91 -0.22 0.11
N HIS A 135 3.97 0.49 -0.25
CA HIS A 135 4.72 0.34 -1.48
C HIS A 135 6.21 0.62 -1.24
N ASP A 136 7.07 0.04 -2.05
CA ASP A 136 8.43 0.55 -2.18
C ASP A 136 8.45 1.83 -3.04
N LEU A 137 9.61 2.49 -3.12
CA LEU A 137 9.71 3.77 -3.83
C LEU A 137 9.46 3.63 -5.34
N LEU A 138 9.83 2.50 -5.95
CA LEU A 138 9.57 2.24 -7.37
C LEU A 138 8.07 2.02 -7.64
N ALA A 139 7.41 1.24 -6.78
CA ALA A 139 5.96 1.05 -6.78
C ALA A 139 5.21 2.36 -6.56
N TYR A 140 5.69 3.22 -5.66
CA TYR A 140 5.16 4.57 -5.48
C TYR A 140 5.26 5.39 -6.77
N GLY A 141 6.38 5.32 -7.50
CA GLY A 141 6.52 5.98 -8.80
C GLY A 141 5.46 5.56 -9.82
N ASN A 142 5.19 4.26 -9.89
CA ASN A 142 4.15 3.72 -10.77
C ASN A 142 2.74 4.08 -10.30
N PHE A 143 2.50 4.11 -8.99
CA PHE A 143 1.20 4.45 -8.43
C PHE A 143 0.91 5.96 -8.54
N ALA A 144 1.81 6.81 -8.04
CA ALA A 144 1.62 8.27 -8.03
C ALA A 144 1.90 8.92 -9.40
N GLY A 145 2.34 8.16 -10.40
CA GLY A 145 2.88 8.71 -11.65
C GLY A 145 4.18 9.49 -11.44
N TRP A 146 4.85 9.31 -10.30
CA TRP A 146 6.06 10.02 -9.92
C TRP A 146 7.29 9.46 -10.63
N SER A 147 8.17 10.35 -11.07
CA SER A 147 9.42 9.92 -11.70
C SER A 147 10.44 9.58 -10.63
N VAL A 148 10.80 8.30 -10.54
CA VAL A 148 11.72 7.78 -9.52
C VAL A 148 13.16 7.63 -10.01
N ASN A 149 13.42 7.88 -11.29
CA ASN A 149 14.76 7.75 -11.90
C ASN A 149 15.40 9.11 -12.22
N VAL A 150 15.01 10.16 -11.50
CA VAL A 150 15.43 11.55 -11.74
C VAL A 150 16.04 12.14 -10.47
N HIS A 151 16.74 13.27 -10.59
CA HIS A 151 17.33 14.00 -9.47
C HIS A 151 16.32 14.27 -8.33
N LEU A 152 15.03 14.40 -8.64
CA LEU A 152 13.95 14.66 -7.68
C LEU A 152 13.15 13.40 -7.34
N GLN A 153 13.84 12.28 -7.11
CA GLN A 153 13.19 10.99 -6.86
C GLN A 153 12.36 11.01 -5.56
N CYS A 154 12.80 11.70 -4.51
CA CYS A 154 12.08 11.73 -3.24
C CYS A 154 10.91 12.73 -3.31
N PRO A 155 9.64 12.27 -3.22
CA PRO A 155 8.48 13.17 -3.25
C PRO A 155 8.35 14.05 -2.01
N ILE A 156 9.09 13.73 -0.94
CA ILE A 156 9.07 14.46 0.34
C ILE A 156 10.18 15.51 0.37
N CYS A 157 11.41 15.12 0.05
CA CYS A 157 12.58 16.00 0.13
C CYS A 157 12.78 16.84 -1.14
N MET A 158 12.33 16.36 -2.30
CA MET A 158 12.51 17.04 -3.60
C MET A 158 13.95 17.56 -3.82
N ASP A 159 14.13 18.88 -3.88
CA ASP A 159 15.41 19.55 -4.11
C ASP A 159 16.31 19.59 -2.86
N ASP A 160 15.79 19.27 -1.67
CA ASP A 160 16.54 19.28 -0.40
C ASP A 160 17.51 18.10 -0.26
N LEU A 161 17.53 17.20 -1.24
CA LEU A 161 18.33 15.97 -1.24
C LEU A 161 19.41 16.03 -2.32
N ASP A 162 20.67 15.85 -1.90
CA ASP A 162 21.78 15.78 -2.84
C ASP A 162 21.73 14.48 -3.66
N ALA A 163 21.55 14.63 -4.98
CA ALA A 163 21.52 13.52 -5.92
C ALA A 163 22.80 13.46 -6.75
N TYR A 164 23.49 12.32 -6.71
CA TYR A 164 24.73 12.11 -7.47
C TYR A 164 24.48 11.14 -8.61
N ARG A 165 24.85 11.52 -9.84
CA ARG A 165 24.81 10.60 -10.98
C ARG A 165 26.11 9.81 -11.07
N LEU A 166 26.02 8.48 -10.96
CA LEU A 166 27.17 7.60 -11.09
C LEU A 166 27.75 7.68 -12.51
N LYS A 167 29.03 8.02 -12.63
CA LYS A 167 29.71 8.23 -13.92
C LYS A 167 29.63 7.02 -14.87
N HIS A 168 29.73 5.80 -14.33
CA HIS A 168 29.73 4.57 -15.12
C HIS A 168 28.36 3.88 -15.16
N GLY A 169 27.54 4.06 -14.12
CA GLY A 169 26.21 3.44 -14.03
C GLY A 169 25.09 4.26 -14.65
N GLY A 170 25.29 5.57 -14.86
CA GLY A 170 24.30 6.51 -15.39
C GLY A 170 23.09 6.75 -14.49
N LYS A 171 23.00 6.05 -13.34
CA LYS A 171 21.91 6.12 -12.36
C LYS A 171 22.17 7.21 -11.33
N PHE A 172 21.08 7.82 -10.85
CA PHE A 172 21.12 8.71 -9.70
C PHE A 172 21.20 7.89 -8.40
N THR A 173 22.02 8.35 -7.46
CA THR A 173 22.20 7.79 -6.13
C THR A 173 22.00 8.91 -5.12
N PHE A 174 21.39 8.56 -4.00
CA PHE A 174 20.99 9.48 -2.95
C PHE A 174 21.59 9.01 -1.64
N PHE A 175 22.07 9.95 -0.83
CA PHE A 175 22.55 9.69 0.52
C PHE A 175 21.65 10.50 1.48
N ASP A 176 21.26 9.89 2.59
CA ASP A 176 20.51 10.53 3.70
C ASP A 176 19.05 10.96 3.46
N CYS A 177 18.22 10.10 2.84
CA CYS A 177 16.76 10.25 2.97
C CYS A 177 16.31 9.77 4.38
N THR A 178 15.90 10.69 5.26
CA THR A 178 15.40 10.38 6.64
C THR A 178 13.89 10.53 6.82
#